data_AF-A0A191V9K3-F1
#
_entry.id   AF-A0A191V9K3-F1
#
_cell.length_a   1.000
_cell.length_b   1.000
_cell.length_c   1.000
_cell.angle_alpha   90.00
_cell.angle_beta   90.00
_cell.angle_gamma   90.00
#
_symmetry.space_group_name_H-M   'P 1'
#
loop_
_entity.id
_entity.type
_entity.pdbx_description
1 polymer ?
#
loop_
_entity_poly.entity_id
_entity_poly.type
_entity_poly.pdbx_seq_one_letter_code
_entity_poly.pdbx_strand_id
1 'polypeptide(L)'
;MDEDGALRLEPHEVALLRGGPRAAVTVAVVDLYLRGAVEPGPPGTVRALPTEPGTAATPLPPLAEAVRWSLEEPLGIRRLTRHPDVRLAVALMRIPLAEDGLLRYPLLGPTRAARRRVRDLRERHPLPGGRRGLTADDRLLAVALHDEAALLLLLPRFALRAGLVERAEVADRGPRRYSSRGGPSGASDPFHCGGGTGGGPD
;
A
#
# COMPACT_ATOMS: atom_id res chain seq x y z
N MET A 1 36.86 -20.89 -6.49
CA MET A 1 35.94 -20.19 -7.40
C MET A 1 34.90 -19.57 -6.49
N ASP A 2 35.01 -18.27 -6.30
CA ASP A 2 34.22 -17.52 -5.32
C ASP A 2 32.78 -17.34 -5.80
N GLU A 3 31.97 -18.38 -5.63
CA GLU A 3 30.51 -18.25 -5.55
C GLU A 3 30.14 -18.04 -4.08
N ASP A 4 30.53 -16.88 -3.53
CA ASP A 4 29.83 -16.35 -2.36
C ASP A 4 28.40 -16.06 -2.82
N GLY A 5 27.55 -17.09 -2.70
CA GLY A 5 26.13 -17.19 -3.06
C GLY A 5 25.23 -16.28 -2.22
N ALA A 6 25.73 -15.09 -1.92
CA ALA A 6 24.99 -13.97 -1.39
C ALA A 6 24.22 -13.33 -2.55
N LEU A 7 23.20 -14.03 -3.07
CA LEU A 7 22.28 -13.50 -4.06
C LEU A 7 21.95 -12.04 -3.75
N ARG A 8 22.28 -11.18 -4.71
CA ARG A 8 21.89 -9.77 -4.65
C ARG A 8 20.39 -9.76 -4.85
N LEU A 9 19.67 -9.52 -3.76
CA LEU A 9 18.22 -9.39 -3.81
C LEU A 9 17.87 -8.12 -4.56
N GLU A 10 17.07 -8.27 -5.61
CA GLU A 10 16.54 -7.15 -6.34
C GLU A 10 15.51 -6.38 -5.47
N PRO A 11 15.30 -5.07 -5.67
CA PRO A 11 14.38 -4.29 -4.85
C PRO A 11 12.97 -4.88 -4.75
N HIS A 12 12.46 -5.47 -5.83
CA HIS A 12 11.16 -6.12 -5.88
C HIS A 12 11.07 -7.38 -4.99
N GLU A 13 12.16 -8.15 -4.92
CA GLU A 13 12.29 -9.34 -4.08
C GLU A 13 12.43 -8.95 -2.62
N VAL A 14 13.23 -7.93 -2.31
CA VAL A 14 13.34 -7.36 -0.97
C VAL A 14 11.96 -6.94 -0.46
N ALA A 15 11.19 -6.23 -1.28
CA ALA A 15 9.84 -5.82 -0.90
C ALA A 15 8.89 -7.02 -0.72
N LEU A 16 8.98 -8.03 -1.60
CA LEU A 16 8.21 -9.26 -1.47
C LEU A 16 8.50 -9.98 -0.15
N LEU A 17 9.78 -10.13 0.21
CA LEU A 17 10.22 -10.78 1.45
C LEU A 17 9.85 -9.95 2.69
N ARG A 18 9.80 -8.62 2.57
CA ARG A 18 9.44 -7.72 3.66
C ARG A 18 7.93 -7.69 3.92
N GLY A 19 7.13 -7.49 2.88
CA GLY A 19 5.72 -7.10 2.98
C GLY A 19 4.78 -7.86 2.04
N GLY A 20 5.27 -8.87 1.34
CA GLY A 20 4.48 -9.72 0.46
C GLY A 20 4.18 -9.09 -0.92
N PRO A 21 3.24 -9.68 -1.69
CA PRO A 21 2.98 -9.29 -3.08
C PRO A 21 2.62 -7.81 -3.25
N ARG A 22 1.85 -7.24 -2.33
CA ARG A 22 1.46 -5.83 -2.39
C ARG A 22 2.68 -4.90 -2.32
N ALA A 23 3.63 -5.21 -1.45
CA ALA A 23 4.88 -4.45 -1.34
C ALA A 23 5.69 -4.53 -2.64
N ALA A 24 5.83 -5.73 -3.22
CA ALA A 24 6.53 -5.93 -4.49
C ALA A 24 5.90 -5.14 -5.65
N VAL A 25 4.57 -5.18 -5.76
CA VAL A 25 3.84 -4.42 -6.78
C VAL A 25 3.98 -2.90 -6.56
N THR A 26 3.99 -2.45 -5.31
CA THR A 26 4.22 -1.03 -4.99
C THR A 26 5.61 -0.57 -5.44
N VAL A 27 6.64 -1.37 -5.17
CA VAL A 27 8.01 -1.11 -5.65
C VAL A 27 8.07 -1.12 -7.18
N ALA A 28 7.40 -2.05 -7.85
CA ALA A 28 7.34 -2.07 -9.32
C ALA A 28 6.71 -0.81 -9.91
N VAL A 29 5.62 -0.33 -9.30
CA VAL A 29 4.99 0.94 -9.69
C VAL A 29 5.92 2.14 -9.47
N VAL A 30 6.70 2.12 -8.39
CA VAL A 30 7.70 3.18 -8.11
C VAL A 30 8.87 3.12 -9.09
N ASP A 31 9.36 1.93 -9.44
CA ASP A 31 10.40 1.74 -10.46
C ASP A 31 9.95 2.36 -11.79
N LEU A 32 8.75 2.00 -12.24
CA LEU A 32 8.14 2.58 -13.44
C LEU A 32 8.00 4.11 -13.34
N TYR A 33 7.64 4.65 -12.17
CA TYR A 33 7.50 6.09 -11.97
C TYR A 33 8.85 6.81 -12.05
N LEU A 34 9.89 6.24 -11.43
CA LEU A 34 11.26 6.78 -11.48
C LEU A 34 11.85 6.73 -12.90
N ARG A 35 11.43 5.75 -13.71
CA ARG A 35 11.75 5.65 -15.14
C ARG A 35 10.90 6.55 -16.03
N GLY A 36 9.91 7.25 -15.48
CA GLY A 36 8.98 8.10 -16.25
C GLY A 36 7.98 7.33 -17.11
N ALA A 37 7.78 6.03 -16.85
CA ALA A 37 6.90 5.16 -17.62
C ALA A 37 5.44 5.16 -17.11
N VAL A 38 5.19 5.69 -15.90
CA VAL A 38 3.85 5.80 -15.33
C VAL A 38 3.68 7.14 -14.60
N GLU A 39 2.44 7.54 -14.44
CA GLU A 39 2.05 8.70 -13.66
C GLU A 39 0.77 8.45 -12.86
N PRO A 40 0.46 9.29 -11.85
CA PRO A 40 -0.83 9.22 -11.18
C PRO A 40 -1.99 9.46 -12.16
N GLY A 41 -2.96 8.55 -12.17
CA GLY A 41 -4.20 8.68 -12.92
C GLY A 41 -5.29 9.41 -12.12
N PRO A 42 -6.58 9.07 -12.35
CA PRO A 42 -7.66 9.41 -11.43
C PRO A 42 -7.30 9.14 -9.95
N PRO A 43 -7.96 9.80 -8.98
CA PRO A 43 -7.60 9.68 -7.57
C PRO A 43 -7.47 8.22 -7.10
N GLY A 44 -6.29 7.83 -6.63
CA GLY A 44 -6.01 6.48 -6.14
C GLY A 44 -5.64 5.45 -7.21
N THR A 45 -5.37 5.89 -8.44
CA THR A 45 -4.92 5.01 -9.53
C THR A 45 -3.61 5.50 -10.17
N VAL A 46 -3.00 4.61 -10.92
CA VAL A 46 -1.81 4.83 -11.74
C VAL A 46 -2.19 4.53 -13.18
N ARG A 47 -1.54 5.18 -14.15
CA ARG A 47 -1.67 4.86 -15.57
C ARG A 47 -0.31 4.82 -16.24
N ALA A 48 -0.16 4.00 -17.28
CA ALA A 48 1.03 4.00 -18.12
C ALA A 48 1.08 5.26 -18.97
N LEU A 49 2.29 5.76 -19.19
CA LEU A 49 2.59 6.77 -20.20
C LEU A 49 2.94 6.08 -21.51
N PRO A 50 2.61 6.69 -22.67
CA PRO A 50 3.06 6.17 -23.95
C PRO A 50 4.58 6.09 -23.94
N THR A 51 5.10 4.93 -24.36
CA THR A 51 6.55 4.76 -24.53
C THR A 51 6.88 5.01 -25.99
N GLU A 52 7.79 5.95 -26.23
CA GLU A 52 8.28 6.23 -27.58
C GLU A 52 9.02 5.00 -28.13
N PRO A 53 8.57 4.42 -29.26
CA PRO A 53 9.26 3.29 -29.88
C PRO A 53 10.67 3.70 -30.32
N GLY A 54 11.68 2.90 -29.96
CA GLY A 54 13.08 3.12 -30.36
C GLY A 54 13.96 3.80 -29.31
N THR A 55 13.42 4.18 -28.16
CA THR A 55 14.26 4.49 -27.00
C THR A 55 14.84 3.18 -26.49
N ALA A 56 16.17 3.02 -26.49
CA ALA A 56 16.86 1.89 -25.87
C ALA A 56 16.67 1.92 -24.35
N ALA A 57 15.47 1.57 -23.90
CA ALA A 57 15.11 1.52 -22.50
C ALA A 57 15.81 0.32 -21.87
N THR A 58 16.47 0.55 -20.72
CA THR A 58 16.94 -0.53 -19.86
C THR A 58 15.82 -1.55 -19.68
N PRO A 59 16.06 -2.86 -19.92
CA PRO A 59 15.04 -3.89 -19.80
C PRO A 59 14.31 -3.78 -18.46
N LEU A 60 12.98 -3.90 -18.50
CA LEU A 60 12.17 -3.92 -17.29
C LEU A 60 12.27 -5.29 -16.63
N PRO A 61 12.34 -5.36 -15.28
CA PRO A 61 12.12 -6.61 -14.59
C PRO A 61 10.75 -7.21 -14.95
N PRO A 62 10.59 -8.55 -15.01
CA PRO A 62 9.34 -9.18 -15.44
C PRO A 62 8.08 -8.69 -14.68
N LEU A 63 8.22 -8.42 -13.38
CA LEU A 63 7.12 -7.86 -12.58
C LEU A 63 6.75 -6.44 -13.01
N ALA A 64 7.74 -5.58 -13.27
CA ALA A 64 7.51 -4.21 -13.71
C ALA A 64 6.88 -4.18 -15.11
N GLU A 65 7.27 -5.10 -15.99
CA GLU A 65 6.68 -5.27 -17.32
C GLU A 65 5.21 -5.68 -17.24
N ALA A 66 4.88 -6.71 -16.44
CA ALA A 66 3.50 -7.15 -16.21
C ALA A 66 2.62 -6.04 -15.62
N VAL A 67 3.17 -5.25 -14.68
CA VAL A 67 2.48 -4.09 -14.12
C VAL A 67 2.26 -3.01 -15.19
N ARG A 68 3.26 -2.72 -16.02
CA ARG A 68 3.16 -1.73 -17.10
C ARG A 68 2.07 -2.11 -18.11
N TRP A 69 2.01 -3.36 -18.57
CA TRP A 69 0.95 -3.82 -19.47
C TRP A 69 -0.43 -3.75 -18.82
N SER A 70 -0.54 -4.08 -17.53
CA SER A 70 -1.81 -3.96 -16.81
C SER A 70 -2.29 -2.50 -16.67
N LEU A 71 -1.41 -1.53 -16.90
CA LEU A 71 -1.67 -0.09 -16.75
C LEU A 71 -2.04 0.63 -18.06
N GLU A 72 -2.34 -0.12 -19.13
CA GLU A 72 -3.02 0.42 -20.32
C GLU A 72 -4.33 1.14 -19.94
N GLU A 73 -5.03 0.63 -18.92
CA GLU A 73 -6.11 1.33 -18.23
C GLU A 73 -5.67 1.80 -16.83
N PRO A 74 -6.22 2.92 -16.32
CA PRO A 74 -5.87 3.37 -14.98
C PRO A 74 -6.32 2.39 -13.88
N LEU A 75 -5.38 1.83 -13.12
CA LEU A 75 -5.64 0.87 -12.05
C LEU A 75 -5.06 1.31 -10.71
N GLY A 76 -5.76 0.98 -9.63
CA GLY A 76 -5.25 1.10 -8.26
C GLY A 76 -4.47 -0.13 -7.81
N ILE A 77 -3.59 0.02 -6.82
CA ILE A 77 -2.69 -1.05 -6.33
C ILE A 77 -3.45 -2.33 -5.94
N ARG A 78 -4.60 -2.20 -5.27
CA ARG A 78 -5.41 -3.38 -4.88
C ARG A 78 -5.88 -4.18 -6.10
N ARG A 79 -6.22 -3.52 -7.22
CA ARG A 79 -6.62 -4.20 -8.46
C ARG A 79 -5.41 -4.81 -9.17
N LEU A 80 -4.29 -4.07 -9.26
CA LEU A 80 -3.04 -4.60 -9.81
C LEU A 80 -2.58 -5.88 -9.12
N THR A 81 -2.60 -5.93 -7.78
CA THR A 81 -2.22 -7.14 -7.02
C THR A 81 -3.12 -8.35 -7.28
N ARG A 82 -4.31 -8.15 -7.84
CA ARG A 82 -5.26 -9.21 -8.20
C ARG A 82 -5.24 -9.54 -9.69
N HIS A 83 -4.58 -8.72 -10.51
CA HIS A 83 -4.49 -8.93 -11.96
C HIS A 83 -3.78 -10.26 -12.25
N PRO A 84 -4.27 -11.10 -13.18
CA PRO A 84 -3.73 -12.43 -13.44
C PRO A 84 -2.25 -12.39 -13.81
N ASP A 85 -1.84 -11.49 -14.70
CA ASP A 85 -0.44 -11.40 -15.17
C ASP A 85 0.51 -10.95 -14.06
N VAL A 86 0.07 -10.00 -13.22
CA VAL A 86 0.85 -9.54 -12.07
C VAL A 86 1.00 -10.66 -11.05
N ARG A 87 -0.07 -11.43 -10.80
CA ARG A 87 -0.02 -12.60 -9.90
C ARG A 87 0.91 -13.68 -10.44
N LEU A 88 0.88 -13.93 -11.74
CA LEU A 88 1.78 -14.86 -12.41
C LEU A 88 3.24 -14.40 -12.28
N ALA A 89 3.53 -13.13 -12.59
CA ALA A 89 4.87 -12.56 -12.45
C ALA A 89 5.40 -12.67 -11.00
N VAL A 90 4.56 -12.38 -10.00
CA VAL A 90 4.94 -12.58 -8.59
C VAL A 90 5.16 -14.05 -8.26
N ALA A 91 4.36 -14.97 -8.82
CA ALA A 91 4.54 -16.41 -8.60
C ALA A 91 5.86 -16.91 -9.20
N LEU A 92 6.21 -16.47 -10.41
CA LEU A 92 7.48 -16.81 -11.05
C LEU A 92 8.67 -16.25 -10.27
N MET A 93 8.58 -15.01 -9.79
CA MET A 93 9.61 -14.39 -8.94
C MET A 93 9.81 -15.12 -7.60
N ARG A 94 8.79 -15.85 -7.11
CA ARG A 94 8.90 -16.63 -5.86
C ARG A 94 9.67 -17.94 -6.03
N ILE A 95 9.80 -18.46 -7.25
CA ILE A 95 10.47 -19.74 -7.51
C ILE A 95 11.95 -19.69 -7.07
N PRO A 96 12.80 -18.79 -7.60
CA PRO A 96 14.21 -18.74 -7.19
C PRO A 96 14.34 -18.46 -5.68
N LEU A 97 13.56 -17.52 -5.14
CA LEU A 97 13.57 -17.23 -3.69
C LEU A 97 13.19 -18.45 -2.82
N ALA A 98 12.37 -19.37 -3.32
CA ALA A 98 12.06 -20.61 -2.62
C ALA A 98 13.19 -21.63 -2.74
N GLU A 99 13.80 -21.75 -3.92
CA GLU A 99 14.99 -22.58 -4.17
C GLU A 99 16.16 -22.16 -3.26
N ASP A 100 16.30 -20.86 -3.01
CA ASP A 100 17.31 -20.28 -2.11
C ASP A 100 16.95 -20.37 -0.62
N GLY A 101 15.83 -20.99 -0.27
CA GLY A 101 15.37 -21.15 1.10
C GLY A 101 14.91 -19.84 1.77
N LEU A 102 14.58 -18.81 1.00
CA LEU A 102 14.07 -17.53 1.50
C LEU A 102 12.54 -17.55 1.68
N LEU A 103 11.84 -18.49 1.07
CA LEU A 103 10.39 -18.70 1.22
C LEU A 103 10.07 -20.09 1.78
N ARG A 104 9.05 -20.19 2.64
CA ARG A 104 8.59 -21.44 3.26
C ARG A 104 7.40 -22.02 2.48
N TYR A 105 7.52 -23.25 1.99
CA TYR A 105 6.39 -24.01 1.44
C TYR A 105 5.44 -24.52 2.56
N PRO A 106 4.10 -24.62 2.34
CA PRO A 106 3.31 -24.18 1.17
C PRO A 106 2.81 -22.73 1.27
N LEU A 107 2.92 -22.10 2.44
CA LEU A 107 2.35 -20.77 2.69
C LEU A 107 3.14 -19.62 2.04
N LEU A 108 4.29 -19.93 1.42
CA LEU A 108 5.24 -19.02 0.75
C LEU A 108 5.54 -17.77 1.59
N GLY A 109 5.62 -17.96 2.91
CA GLY A 109 5.99 -16.90 3.85
C GLY A 109 7.51 -16.79 3.99
N PRO A 110 8.07 -15.59 4.29
CA PRO A 110 9.50 -15.41 4.46
C PRO A 110 10.09 -16.30 5.56
N THR A 111 11.25 -16.92 5.32
CA THR A 111 11.96 -17.73 6.31
C THR A 111 12.67 -16.86 7.36
N ARG A 112 13.34 -17.48 8.34
CA ARG A 112 14.22 -16.74 9.26
C ARG A 112 15.44 -16.17 8.53
N ALA A 113 15.97 -16.89 7.55
CA ALA A 113 17.09 -16.45 6.71
C ALA A 113 16.71 -15.20 5.91
N ALA A 114 15.55 -15.22 5.24
CA ALA A 114 15.02 -14.04 4.54
C ALA A 114 14.89 -12.82 5.44
N ARG A 115 14.31 -12.98 6.64
CA ARG A 115 14.18 -11.89 7.60
C ARG A 115 15.52 -11.33 8.06
N ARG A 116 16.52 -12.19 8.32
CA ARG A 116 17.88 -11.74 8.64
C ARG A 116 18.48 -10.97 7.46
N ARG A 117 18.40 -11.52 6.25
CA ARG A 117 18.90 -10.87 5.03
C ARG A 117 18.31 -9.46 4.82
N VAL A 118 16.99 -9.30 4.98
CA VAL A 118 16.32 -8.00 4.89
C VAL A 118 16.75 -7.06 6.02
N ARG A 119 16.92 -7.57 7.24
CA ARG A 119 17.43 -6.77 8.37
C ARG A 119 18.86 -6.30 8.13
N ASP A 120 19.76 -7.18 7.71
CA ASP A 120 21.16 -6.86 7.43
C ASP A 120 21.28 -5.87 6.24
N LEU A 121 20.32 -5.90 5.30
CA LEU A 121 20.19 -4.86 4.27
C LEU A 121 19.72 -3.51 4.86
N ARG A 122 18.74 -3.51 5.76
CA ARG A 122 18.27 -2.27 6.43
C ARG A 122 19.35 -1.62 7.30
N GLU A 123 20.20 -2.43 7.94
CA GLU A 123 21.32 -1.92 8.74
C GLU A 123 22.39 -1.24 7.87
N ARG A 124 22.66 -1.79 6.68
CA ARG A 124 23.58 -1.20 5.71
C ARG A 124 22.99 0.00 4.94
N HIS A 125 21.67 0.02 4.78
CA HIS A 125 20.93 1.03 4.05
C HIS A 125 19.85 1.65 4.96
N PRO A 126 20.26 2.50 5.94
CA PRO A 126 19.32 3.17 6.82
C PRO A 126 18.38 4.08 6.02
N LEU A 127 17.23 4.42 6.61
CA LEU A 127 16.31 5.35 5.99
C LEU A 127 17.04 6.68 5.73
N PRO A 128 17.03 7.20 4.49
CA PRO A 128 17.75 8.43 4.17
C PRO A 128 17.16 9.62 4.95
N GLY A 129 17.99 10.59 5.30
CA GLY A 129 17.54 11.82 5.98
C GLY A 129 16.82 12.82 5.05
N GLY A 130 16.84 12.59 3.74
CA GLY A 130 16.22 13.48 2.76
C GLY A 130 16.40 13.00 1.32
N ARG A 131 15.94 13.81 0.35
CA ARG A 131 15.90 13.43 -1.08
C ARG A 131 17.19 13.73 -1.86
N ARG A 132 18.03 14.62 -1.32
CA ARG A 132 19.19 15.16 -2.05
C ARG A 132 20.27 14.10 -2.19
N GLY A 133 20.89 14.03 -3.37
CA GLY A 133 22.02 13.13 -3.65
C GLY A 133 21.67 11.66 -3.87
N LEU A 134 20.38 11.28 -3.83
CA LEU A 134 19.96 9.89 -4.06
C LEU A 134 19.67 9.63 -5.53
N THR A 135 20.24 8.55 -6.07
CA THR A 135 19.93 8.01 -7.39
C THR A 135 18.52 7.42 -7.42
N ALA A 136 18.00 7.10 -8.62
CA ALA A 136 16.73 6.40 -8.75
C ALA A 136 16.77 5.03 -8.05
N ASP A 137 17.85 4.29 -8.22
CA ASP A 137 18.04 2.97 -7.61
C ASP A 137 18.10 3.05 -6.08
N ASP A 138 18.78 4.07 -5.51
CA ASP A 138 18.81 4.29 -4.07
C ASP A 138 17.42 4.57 -3.50
N ARG A 139 16.61 5.36 -4.22
CA ARG A 139 15.22 5.65 -3.83
C ARG A 139 14.37 4.39 -3.90
N LEU A 140 14.53 3.60 -4.94
CA LEU A 140 13.80 2.35 -5.13
C LEU A 140 14.14 1.34 -4.03
N LEU A 141 15.43 1.17 -3.73
CA LEU A 141 15.91 0.31 -2.65
C LEU A 141 15.41 0.81 -1.28
N ALA A 142 15.44 2.12 -1.01
CA ALA A 142 14.91 2.69 0.22
C ALA A 142 13.40 2.39 0.39
N VAL A 143 12.61 2.48 -0.68
CA VAL A 143 11.18 2.11 -0.67
C VAL A 143 11.00 0.60 -0.46
N ALA A 144 11.81 -0.24 -1.10
CA ALA A 144 11.76 -1.68 -0.90
C ALA A 144 12.01 -2.08 0.56
N LEU A 145 12.98 -1.43 1.21
CA LEU A 145 13.39 -1.70 2.59
C LEU A 145 12.44 -1.09 3.63
N HIS A 146 11.99 0.15 3.43
CA HIS A 146 11.32 0.96 4.45
C HIS A 146 9.87 1.34 4.13
N ASP A 147 9.35 0.89 2.98
CA ASP A 147 7.94 0.99 2.59
C ASP A 147 7.40 2.43 2.60
N GLU A 148 6.27 2.63 3.26
CA GLU A 148 5.55 3.88 3.40
C GLU A 148 6.42 5.03 3.94
N ALA A 149 7.32 4.75 4.90
CA ALA A 149 8.20 5.79 5.45
C ALA A 149 9.10 6.40 4.36
N ALA A 150 9.66 5.56 3.50
CA ALA A 150 10.45 6.01 2.36
C ALA A 150 9.57 6.64 1.26
N LEU A 151 8.37 6.12 1.00
CA LEU A 151 7.44 6.70 0.04
C LEU A 151 7.03 8.13 0.42
N LEU A 152 6.65 8.36 1.66
CA LEU A 152 6.23 9.66 2.17
C LEU A 152 7.40 10.65 2.22
N LEU A 153 8.60 10.17 2.55
CA LEU A 153 9.79 11.01 2.54
C LEU A 153 10.20 11.40 1.12
N LEU A 154 10.31 10.43 0.21
CA LEU A 154 10.97 10.58 -1.08
C LEU A 154 10.01 11.00 -2.20
N LEU A 155 8.80 10.45 -2.22
CA LEU A 155 7.84 10.56 -3.32
C LEU A 155 6.41 10.92 -2.84
N PRO A 156 6.20 11.90 -1.93
CA PRO A 156 4.91 12.09 -1.26
C PRO A 156 3.76 12.42 -2.22
N ARG A 157 4.00 13.28 -3.21
CA ARG A 157 2.97 13.70 -4.17
C ARG A 157 2.48 12.52 -5.00
N PHE A 158 3.41 11.69 -5.46
CA PHE A 158 3.11 10.47 -6.19
C PHE A 158 2.35 9.49 -5.30
N ALA A 159 2.89 9.18 -4.13
CA ALA A 159 2.33 8.22 -3.20
C ALA A 159 0.87 8.55 -2.80
N LEU A 160 0.57 9.82 -2.55
CA LEU A 160 -0.77 10.30 -2.20
C LEU A 160 -1.76 10.31 -3.37
N ARG A 161 -1.31 10.64 -4.59
CA ARG A 161 -2.20 10.68 -5.76
C ARG A 161 -2.47 9.28 -6.32
N ALA A 162 -1.46 8.43 -6.35
CA ALA A 162 -1.54 7.05 -6.80
C ALA A 162 -2.22 6.11 -5.79
N GLY A 163 -2.52 6.59 -4.56
CA GLY A 163 -3.14 5.77 -3.52
C GLY A 163 -2.24 4.65 -3.01
N LEU A 164 -0.91 4.87 -3.03
CA LEU A 164 0.07 3.91 -2.50
C LEU A 164 0.06 3.88 -0.98
N VAL A 165 -0.24 5.04 -0.38
CA VAL A 165 -0.39 5.22 1.05
C VAL A 165 -1.87 5.29 1.37
N GLU A 166 -2.28 4.61 2.44
CA GLU A 166 -3.64 4.75 2.94
C GLU A 166 -3.85 6.23 3.30
N ARG A 167 -4.80 6.88 2.63
CA ARG A 167 -5.19 8.21 3.09
C ARG A 167 -5.67 8.00 4.51
N ALA A 168 -5.02 8.64 5.48
CA ALA A 168 -5.65 8.84 6.77
C ALA A 168 -7.04 9.33 6.43
N GLU A 169 -8.06 8.50 6.73
CA GLU A 169 -9.41 9.00 6.76
C GLU A 169 -9.30 10.18 7.70
N VAL A 170 -9.33 11.40 7.15
CA VAL A 170 -9.90 12.51 7.89
C VAL A 170 -11.26 11.92 8.18
N ALA A 171 -11.41 11.38 9.39
CA ALA A 171 -12.70 11.02 9.93
C ALA A 171 -13.50 12.27 9.64
N ASP A 172 -14.29 12.17 8.58
CA ASP A 172 -15.26 13.17 8.24
C ASP A 172 -16.11 13.07 9.49
N ARG A 173 -15.85 13.99 10.43
CA ARG A 173 -16.84 14.36 11.42
C ARG A 173 -17.94 14.86 10.53
N GLY A 174 -18.74 13.91 10.05
CA GLY A 174 -19.88 14.16 9.20
C GLY A 174 -20.60 15.30 9.88
N PRO A 175 -21.06 16.30 9.10
CA PRO A 175 -21.56 17.54 9.66
C PRO A 175 -22.50 17.16 10.80
N ARG A 176 -22.11 17.52 12.03
CA ARG A 176 -22.92 17.25 13.22
C ARG A 176 -24.29 17.80 12.84
N ARG A 177 -25.29 16.91 12.72
CA ARG A 177 -26.66 17.32 12.50
C ARG A 177 -26.99 18.25 13.65
N TYR A 178 -26.97 19.54 13.34
CA TYR A 178 -27.33 20.60 14.23
C TYR A 178 -28.85 20.50 14.35
N SER A 179 -29.32 19.71 15.31
CA SER A 179 -30.72 19.73 15.73
C SER A 179 -30.96 21.06 16.44
N SER A 180 -31.40 22.02 15.64
CA SER A 180 -32.02 23.27 16.07
C SER A 180 -33.13 23.52 15.05
N ARG A 181 -34.34 23.92 15.38
CA ARG A 181 -34.96 24.38 16.63
C ARG A 181 -36.42 24.62 16.27
N GLY A 182 -37.34 24.34 17.18
CA GLY A 182 -38.72 24.82 17.13
C GLY A 182 -39.63 23.85 17.87
N GLY A 183 -40.30 24.19 18.95
CA GLY A 183 -40.53 25.45 19.65
C GLY A 183 -41.66 25.17 20.67
N PRO A 184 -41.81 25.99 21.73
CA PRO A 184 -42.64 25.66 22.88
C PRO A 184 -44.11 26.01 22.64
N SER A 185 -45.04 25.15 23.06
CA SER A 185 -46.39 25.52 23.53
C SER A 185 -47.21 24.27 23.82
N GLY A 186 -48.02 24.32 24.87
CA GLY A 186 -49.18 23.42 25.02
C GLY A 186 -49.16 22.55 26.25
N ALA A 187 -49.73 23.07 27.34
CA ALA A 187 -50.09 22.36 28.55
C ALA A 187 -51.05 21.17 28.30
N SER A 188 -50.85 20.08 29.05
CA SER A 188 -51.93 19.30 29.68
C SER A 188 -51.37 18.15 30.54
N ASP A 189 -51.19 18.43 31.83
CA ASP A 189 -51.25 17.42 32.89
C ASP A 189 -52.69 16.89 33.01
N PRO A 190 -52.93 15.57 33.14
CA PRO A 190 -54.10 15.07 33.80
C PRO A 190 -53.77 14.77 35.28
N PHE A 191 -54.36 15.61 36.13
CA PHE A 191 -54.46 15.43 37.58
C PHE A 191 -54.98 14.04 37.95
N HIS A 192 -54.26 13.34 38.84
CA HIS A 192 -54.82 12.26 39.66
C HIS A 192 -54.78 12.70 41.14
N CYS A 193 -55.93 13.14 41.65
CA CYS A 193 -56.26 13.23 43.07
C CYS A 193 -57.73 12.84 43.21
N GLY A 194 -57.98 11.58 43.57
CA GLY A 194 -59.28 11.09 44.01
C GLY A 194 -59.08 10.45 45.39
N GLY A 195 -59.48 11.16 46.44
CA GLY A 195 -59.51 10.67 47.81
C GLY A 195 -60.92 10.67 48.35
N GLY A 196 -61.28 9.61 49.08
CA GLY A 196 -62.51 9.45 49.88
C GLY A 196 -62.63 7.99 50.32
N THR A 197 -62.23 7.59 51.54
CA THR A 197 -63.03 7.53 52.80
C THR A 197 -64.33 6.73 52.61
N GLY A 198 -64.70 5.64 53.30
CA GLY A 198 -64.22 4.89 54.46
C GLY A 198 -65.41 4.06 55.01
N GLY A 199 -65.14 2.94 55.71
CA GLY A 199 -66.04 2.31 56.71
C GLY A 199 -67.15 1.33 56.26
N GLY A 200 -67.23 0.14 56.90
CA GLY A 200 -68.39 -0.79 56.91
C GLY A 200 -69.57 -0.25 57.76
N PRO A 201 -70.69 -0.98 57.98
CA PRO A 201 -70.75 -2.36 58.53
C PRO A 201 -71.91 -3.26 58.02
N ASP A 202 -71.88 -4.55 58.39
CA ASP A 202 -72.93 -5.34 59.10
C ASP A 202 -72.46 -6.78 59.32
#